data_AF-A0A8T0C149-F1
#
_entry.id   AF-A0A8T0C149-F1
#
_cell.length_a   1.000
_cell.length_b   1.000
_cell.length_c   1.000
_cell.angle_alpha   90.00
_cell.angle_beta   90.00
_cell.angle_gamma   90.00
#
_symmetry.space_group_name_H-M   'P 1'
#
loop_
_entity.id
_entity.type
_entity.pdbx_description
1 polymer ?
#
loop_
_entity_poly.entity_id
_entity_poly.type
_entity_poly.pdbx_seq_one_letter_code
_entity_poly.pdbx_strand_id
1 'polypeptide(L)'
;MNLPTYGFGAEQGLLAIYIERPPKLAEFQKLNKVIALQAGEIDYINRQCGNGWRKVFNVYAKFIAELSHPDHDFTNQPEYYPSWQKYRDKRLLQQGCQEALLFSAPDLAANRYDWHIIAGRTYAKILLRDHIFTNSLHWLDEEFAIDPVNKLLICPYLDYRQLSNIKISKLVELLNTGLPDLLPDAS
;
A
#
# COMPACT_ATOMS: atom_id res chain seq x y z
N MET A 1 21.57 -10.33 7.81
CA MET A 1 20.99 -9.24 8.64
C MET A 1 19.66 -8.90 8.01
N ASN A 2 18.55 -9.04 8.73
CA ASN A 2 17.26 -8.53 8.25
C ASN A 2 17.35 -7.00 8.26
N LEU A 3 17.15 -6.38 7.10
CA LEU A 3 17.07 -4.93 7.01
C LEU A 3 15.82 -4.46 7.78
N PRO A 4 15.89 -3.35 8.50
CA PRO A 4 14.74 -2.87 9.25
C PRO A 4 13.59 -2.52 8.31
N THR A 5 12.36 -2.82 8.72
CA THR A 5 11.16 -2.29 8.06
C THR A 5 11.02 -0.80 8.37
N TYR A 6 10.87 0.04 7.35
CA TYR A 6 10.73 1.49 7.53
C TYR A 6 9.76 2.14 6.55
N GLY A 7 9.11 3.21 7.00
CA GLY A 7 8.06 3.89 6.25
C GLY A 7 7.16 4.74 7.11
N PHE A 8 5.96 5.01 6.60
CA PHE A 8 4.91 5.76 7.28
C PHE A 8 3.75 4.87 7.72
N GLY A 9 3.04 5.26 8.76
CA GLY A 9 1.81 4.61 9.21
C GLY A 9 2.00 3.65 10.37
N ALA A 10 1.23 2.55 10.36
CA ALA A 10 1.21 1.58 11.45
C ALA A 10 2.34 0.54 11.34
N GLU A 11 2.93 0.14 12.47
CA GLU A 11 3.94 -0.94 12.52
C GLU A 11 3.37 -2.34 12.20
N GLN A 12 2.04 -2.47 12.31
CA GLN A 12 1.23 -3.65 12.02
C GLN A 12 -0.21 -3.21 11.70
N GLY A 13 -0.95 -3.94 10.88
CA GLY A 13 -2.31 -3.54 10.52
C GLY A 13 -2.93 -4.35 9.40
N LEU A 14 -3.98 -3.82 8.77
CA LEU A 14 -4.73 -4.49 7.71
C LEU A 14 -3.92 -4.63 6.42
N LEU A 15 -3.13 -3.60 6.06
CA LEU A 15 -2.32 -3.67 4.85
C LEU A 15 -1.07 -2.81 4.87
N ALA A 16 -0.07 -3.21 4.11
CA ALA A 16 1.10 -2.40 3.80
C ALA A 16 1.28 -2.24 2.29
N ILE A 17 1.43 -1.00 1.84
CA ILE A 17 1.81 -0.68 0.46
C ILE A 17 3.31 -0.37 0.42
N TYR A 18 4.03 -1.01 -0.50
CA TYR A 18 5.46 -0.86 -0.69
C TYR A 18 5.75 -0.06 -1.94
N ILE A 19 6.56 1.00 -1.82
CA ILE A 19 7.08 1.78 -2.94
C ILE A 19 8.59 1.98 -2.79
N GLU A 20 9.30 2.12 -3.91
CA GLU A 20 10.77 2.10 -3.94
C GLU A 20 11.42 3.24 -3.12
N ARG A 21 10.83 4.44 -3.08
CA ARG A 21 11.52 5.64 -2.59
C ARG A 21 10.69 6.48 -1.62
N PRO A 22 11.28 6.92 -0.48
CA PRO A 22 10.66 7.88 0.42
C PRO A 22 10.56 9.28 -0.22
N PRO A 23 9.80 10.21 0.40
CA PRO A 23 9.81 11.61 -0.02
C PRO A 23 11.22 12.18 0.06
N LYS A 24 11.60 13.06 -0.89
CA LYS A 24 12.94 13.66 -0.97
C LYS A 24 13.13 14.79 0.07
N LEU A 25 12.88 14.46 1.32
CA LEU A 25 13.02 15.32 2.50
C LEU A 25 14.05 14.69 3.43
N ALA A 26 14.95 15.51 3.98
CA ALA A 26 16.14 15.05 4.70
C ALA A 26 15.79 14.18 5.92
N GLU A 27 14.73 14.55 6.63
CA GLU A 27 14.16 13.85 7.78
C GLU A 27 13.67 12.43 7.43
N PHE A 28 13.25 12.19 6.18
CA PHE A 28 12.74 10.89 5.75
C PHE A 28 13.76 10.03 4.99
N GLN A 29 14.94 10.57 4.65
CA GLN A 29 15.99 9.80 3.95
C GLN A 29 16.69 8.77 4.84
N LYS A 30 16.64 8.93 6.17
CA LYS A 30 17.33 8.07 7.14
C LYS A 30 16.37 7.31 8.07
N LEU A 31 15.13 7.09 7.62
CA LEU A 31 14.18 6.27 8.37
C LEU A 31 14.72 4.84 8.51
N ASN A 32 14.63 4.31 9.72
CA ASN A 32 15.02 2.95 10.08
C ASN A 32 13.91 2.23 10.88
N LYS A 33 12.72 2.81 10.90
CA LYS A 33 11.51 2.29 11.53
C LYS A 33 10.29 2.83 10.81
N VAL A 34 9.14 2.24 11.08
CA VAL A 34 7.86 2.82 10.68
C VAL A 34 7.53 3.96 11.63
N ILE A 35 7.13 5.11 11.10
CA ILE A 35 6.69 6.26 11.89
C ILE A 35 5.27 6.68 11.50
N ALA A 36 4.45 7.02 12.48
CA ALA A 36 3.20 7.70 12.20
C ALA A 36 3.50 9.15 11.77
N LEU A 37 2.87 9.60 10.69
CA LEU A 37 2.86 11.01 10.33
C LEU A 37 2.06 11.81 11.35
N GLN A 38 2.44 13.06 11.56
CA GLN A 38 1.74 14.05 12.35
C GLN A 38 0.69 14.77 11.50
N ALA A 39 -0.27 15.39 12.19
CA ALA A 39 -1.27 16.22 11.54
C ALA A 39 -0.59 17.33 10.72
N GLY A 40 -0.94 17.40 9.43
CA GLY A 40 -0.36 18.36 8.48
C GLY A 40 0.90 17.88 7.74
N GLU A 41 1.53 16.76 8.13
CA GLU A 41 2.73 16.28 7.42
C GLU A 41 2.46 15.81 6.00
N ILE A 42 1.28 15.24 5.71
CA ILE A 42 0.89 14.94 4.32
C ILE A 42 0.86 16.21 3.47
N ASP A 43 0.28 17.30 3.98
CA ASP A 43 0.25 18.58 3.26
C ASP A 43 1.66 19.18 3.11
N TYR A 44 2.48 19.11 4.16
CA TYR A 44 3.88 19.50 4.12
C TYR A 44 4.65 18.73 3.03
N ILE A 45 4.56 17.40 3.01
CA ILE A 45 5.18 16.55 2.00
C ILE A 45 4.70 16.94 0.59
N ASN A 46 3.40 17.18 0.41
CA ASN A 46 2.84 17.59 -0.88
C ASN A 46 3.41 18.92 -1.38
N ARG A 47 3.61 19.88 -0.48
CA ARG A 47 4.19 21.19 -0.81
C ARG A 47 5.68 21.08 -1.16
N GLN A 48 6.44 20.29 -0.40
CA GLN A 48 7.90 20.20 -0.56
C GLN A 48 8.34 19.24 -1.68
N CYS A 49 7.65 18.11 -1.86
CA CYS A 49 8.03 17.08 -2.83
C CYS A 49 7.24 17.15 -4.15
N GLY A 50 6.35 18.14 -4.29
CA GLY A 50 5.61 18.42 -5.51
C GLY A 50 4.49 17.42 -5.83
N ASN A 51 4.00 17.49 -7.08
CA ASN A 51 2.79 16.79 -7.53
C ASN A 51 2.86 15.25 -7.36
N GLY A 52 4.05 14.64 -7.38
CA GLY A 52 4.19 13.18 -7.25
C GLY A 52 3.55 12.63 -5.98
N TRP A 53 3.89 13.20 -4.82
CA TRP A 53 3.38 12.74 -3.52
C TRP A 53 1.91 13.04 -3.31
N ARG A 54 1.42 14.16 -3.85
CA ARG A 54 -0.01 14.47 -3.84
C ARG A 54 -0.82 13.39 -4.54
N LYS A 55 -0.29 12.79 -5.61
CA LYS A 55 -0.94 11.66 -6.26
C LYS A 55 -0.92 10.40 -5.41
N VAL A 56 0.23 10.08 -4.80
CA VAL A 56 0.39 8.91 -3.92
C VAL A 56 -0.67 8.93 -2.82
N PHE A 57 -0.73 10.00 -2.02
CA PHE A 57 -1.69 10.08 -0.91
C PHE A 57 -3.15 10.12 -1.38
N ASN A 58 -3.44 10.77 -2.51
CA ASN A 58 -4.81 10.81 -3.04
C ASN A 58 -5.28 9.45 -3.52
N VAL A 59 -4.45 8.74 -4.28
CA VAL A 59 -4.79 7.42 -4.81
C VAL A 59 -4.87 6.42 -3.66
N TYR A 60 -3.96 6.50 -2.68
CA TYR A 60 -4.02 5.65 -1.48
C TYR A 60 -5.33 5.86 -0.72
N ALA A 61 -5.69 7.09 -0.35
CA ALA A 61 -6.93 7.34 0.38
C ALA A 61 -8.19 6.91 -0.39
N LYS A 62 -8.21 7.09 -1.72
CA LYS A 62 -9.30 6.59 -2.57
C LYS A 62 -9.38 5.07 -2.58
N PHE A 63 -8.23 4.40 -2.65
CA PHE A 63 -8.16 2.95 -2.58
C PHE A 63 -8.70 2.43 -1.24
N ILE A 64 -8.30 3.01 -0.12
CA ILE A 64 -8.86 2.67 1.20
C ILE A 64 -10.37 2.87 1.24
N ALA A 65 -10.86 3.96 0.66
CA ALA A 65 -12.29 4.24 0.62
C ALA A 65 -13.07 3.24 -0.26
N GLU A 66 -12.53 2.87 -1.42
CA GLU A 66 -13.13 1.87 -2.30
C GLU A 66 -13.08 0.47 -1.66
N LEU A 67 -12.00 0.15 -0.95
CA LEU A 67 -11.85 -1.14 -0.26
C LEU A 67 -12.99 -1.36 0.73
N SER A 68 -13.44 -0.30 1.41
CA SER A 68 -14.57 -0.34 2.35
C SER A 68 -14.46 -1.52 3.33
N HIS A 69 -13.24 -1.80 3.80
CA HIS A 69 -12.95 -2.97 4.63
C HIS A 69 -13.75 -2.91 5.94
N PRO A 70 -14.39 -4.01 6.38
CA PRO A 70 -15.29 -4.02 7.54
C PRO A 70 -14.59 -3.74 8.87
N ASP A 71 -13.27 -3.95 8.96
CA ASP A 71 -12.50 -3.63 10.18
C ASP A 71 -11.78 -2.29 10.10
N HIS A 72 -11.96 -1.52 9.02
CA HIS A 72 -11.19 -0.30 8.80
C HIS A 72 -11.93 0.96 9.29
N ASP A 73 -11.24 1.86 9.97
CA ASP A 73 -11.78 3.09 10.57
C ASP A 73 -12.53 3.96 9.56
N PHE A 74 -12.03 4.06 8.33
CA PHE A 74 -12.75 4.74 7.25
C PHE A 74 -14.20 4.25 7.07
N THR A 75 -14.40 2.93 7.13
CA THR A 75 -15.72 2.29 6.97
C THR A 75 -16.54 2.40 8.24
N ASN A 76 -15.91 2.17 9.40
CA ASN A 76 -16.59 2.03 10.69
C ASN A 76 -16.85 3.34 11.41
N GLN A 77 -16.21 4.43 10.99
CA GLN A 77 -16.30 5.75 11.61
C GLN A 77 -16.65 6.84 10.57
N PRO A 78 -17.75 6.68 9.80
CA PRO A 78 -18.12 7.58 8.71
C PRO A 78 -18.40 9.02 9.19
N GLU A 79 -18.79 9.21 10.45
CA GLU A 79 -18.97 10.53 11.06
C GLU A 79 -17.67 11.29 11.26
N TYR A 80 -16.56 10.58 11.50
CA TYR A 80 -15.23 11.18 11.64
C TYR A 80 -14.57 11.41 10.28
N TYR A 81 -14.89 10.55 9.31
CA TYR A 81 -14.28 10.51 7.97
C TYR A 81 -15.34 10.48 6.86
N PRO A 82 -16.10 11.58 6.65
CA PRO A 82 -17.21 11.60 5.68
C PRO A 82 -16.76 11.54 4.21
N SER A 83 -15.45 11.59 3.95
CA SER A 83 -14.90 11.43 2.62
C SER A 83 -13.44 10.96 2.68
N TRP A 84 -12.97 10.34 1.60
CA TRP A 84 -11.57 9.91 1.48
C TRP A 84 -10.59 11.07 1.64
N GLN A 85 -10.97 12.30 1.26
CA GLN A 85 -10.12 13.48 1.48
C GLN A 85 -9.99 13.80 2.97
N LYS A 86 -11.08 13.72 3.73
CA LYS A 86 -11.03 13.95 5.19
C LYS A 86 -10.24 12.86 5.91
N TYR A 87 -10.38 11.61 5.47
CA TYR A 87 -9.55 10.51 5.96
C TYR A 87 -8.06 10.73 5.67
N ARG A 88 -7.72 11.07 4.42
CA ARG A 88 -6.35 11.39 3.99
C ARG A 88 -5.72 12.42 4.91
N ASP A 89 -6.43 13.50 5.19
CA ASP A 89 -5.88 14.64 5.93
C ASP A 89 -5.79 14.40 7.44
N LYS A 90 -6.62 13.50 8.00
CA LYS A 90 -6.76 13.30 9.45
C LYS A 90 -6.24 11.97 10.00
N ARG A 91 -6.14 10.93 9.17
CA ARG A 91 -5.84 9.57 9.66
C ARG A 91 -4.87 8.79 8.79
N LEU A 92 -4.96 8.86 7.45
CA LEU A 92 -4.08 8.10 6.54
C LEU A 92 -2.61 8.23 6.97
N LEU A 93 -1.96 7.10 7.27
CA LEU A 93 -0.56 7.02 7.70
C LEU A 93 -0.20 7.84 8.96
N GLN A 94 -1.18 8.35 9.69
CA GLN A 94 -1.03 9.09 10.95
C GLN A 94 -1.30 8.16 12.15
N GLN A 95 -1.15 8.68 13.37
CA GLN A 95 -1.35 7.89 14.59
C GLN A 95 -2.72 7.20 14.59
N GLY A 96 -2.72 5.89 14.85
CA GLY A 96 -3.93 5.07 14.91
C GLY A 96 -4.55 4.72 13.56
N CYS A 97 -3.85 4.94 12.43
CA CYS A 97 -4.22 4.28 11.18
C CYS A 97 -4.00 2.76 11.26
N GLN A 98 -4.47 2.04 10.25
CA GLN A 98 -4.41 0.59 10.18
C GLN A 98 -3.62 0.11 8.95
N GLU A 99 -2.90 1.03 8.32
CA GLU A 99 -2.19 0.81 7.08
C GLU A 99 -0.81 1.45 7.09
N ALA A 100 0.09 0.93 6.26
CA ALA A 100 1.45 1.44 6.14
C ALA A 100 1.82 1.79 4.69
N LEU A 101 2.73 2.75 4.54
CA LEU A 101 3.45 3.04 3.30
C LEU A 101 4.93 2.80 3.54
N LEU A 102 5.43 1.67 3.06
CA LEU A 102 6.77 1.19 3.35
C LEU A 102 7.74 1.47 2.20
N PHE A 103 8.97 1.80 2.58
CA PHE A 103 10.07 2.13 1.67
C PHE A 103 11.20 1.09 1.73
N SER A 104 11.07 0.09 2.60
CA SER A 104 11.87 -1.13 2.63
C SER A 104 11.26 -2.21 1.75
N ALA A 105 12.04 -3.24 1.43
CA ALA A 105 11.47 -4.49 0.91
C ALA A 105 10.46 -5.11 1.92
N PRO A 106 9.48 -5.88 1.45
CA PRO A 106 8.57 -6.62 2.34
C PRO A 106 9.32 -7.68 3.15
N ASP A 107 9.03 -7.75 4.45
CA ASP A 107 9.37 -8.88 5.31
C ASP A 107 8.09 -9.70 5.54
N LEU A 108 7.80 -10.60 4.61
CA LEU A 108 6.58 -11.41 4.60
C LEU A 108 6.54 -12.40 5.78
N ALA A 109 7.70 -12.83 6.26
CA ALA A 109 7.80 -13.75 7.39
C ALA A 109 7.44 -13.12 8.73
N ALA A 110 7.56 -11.79 8.85
CA ALA A 110 7.20 -11.07 10.07
C ALA A 110 5.69 -11.04 10.34
N ASN A 111 4.85 -11.32 9.32
CA ASN A 111 3.38 -11.39 9.43
C ASN A 111 2.76 -10.18 10.17
N ARG A 112 3.25 -8.98 9.86
CA ARG A 112 2.81 -7.71 10.48
C ARG A 112 1.52 -7.15 9.89
N TYR A 113 1.22 -7.52 8.65
CA TYR A 113 0.10 -6.98 7.90
C TYR A 113 -0.71 -8.10 7.28
N ASP A 114 -2.04 -7.96 7.22
CA ASP A 114 -2.88 -8.99 6.60
C ASP A 114 -2.67 -9.06 5.09
N TRP A 115 -2.40 -7.93 4.44
CA TRP A 115 -2.09 -7.85 3.01
C TRP A 115 -0.85 -7.00 2.71
N HIS A 116 -0.10 -7.43 1.71
CA HIS A 116 1.07 -6.75 1.19
C HIS A 116 0.83 -6.31 -0.26
N ILE A 117 1.10 -5.05 -0.60
CA ILE A 117 0.88 -4.52 -1.96
C ILE A 117 2.16 -3.85 -2.47
N ILE A 118 2.81 -4.42 -3.48
CA ILE A 118 3.91 -3.76 -4.19
C ILE A 118 3.33 -2.84 -5.26
N ALA A 119 3.40 -1.53 -5.03
CA ALA A 119 2.92 -0.53 -5.98
C ALA A 119 4.05 -0.10 -6.93
N GLY A 120 3.92 -0.46 -8.20
CA GLY A 120 4.84 -0.09 -9.26
C GLY A 120 5.62 -1.28 -9.83
N ARG A 121 5.39 -1.55 -11.13
CA ARG A 121 5.97 -2.70 -11.84
C ARG A 121 7.49 -2.72 -11.88
N THR A 122 8.13 -1.56 -12.02
CA THR A 122 9.59 -1.46 -12.04
C THR A 122 10.17 -1.90 -10.71
N TYR A 123 9.56 -1.49 -9.60
CA TYR A 123 10.01 -1.88 -8.27
C TYR A 123 9.76 -3.36 -8.01
N ALA A 124 8.58 -3.88 -8.37
CA ALA A 124 8.29 -5.31 -8.33
C ALA A 124 9.33 -6.15 -9.10
N LYS A 125 9.71 -5.74 -10.32
CA LYS A 125 10.75 -6.43 -11.11
C LYS A 125 12.12 -6.45 -10.42
N ILE A 126 12.47 -5.37 -9.72
CA ILE A 126 13.71 -5.31 -8.93
C ILE A 126 13.64 -6.33 -7.79
N LEU A 127 12.55 -6.35 -7.03
CA LEU A 127 12.39 -7.27 -5.90
C LEU A 127 12.36 -8.75 -6.34
N LEU A 128 11.74 -9.05 -7.48
CA LEU A 128 11.74 -10.40 -8.09
C LEU A 128 13.15 -10.81 -8.53
N ARG A 129 13.88 -9.92 -9.22
CA ARG A 129 15.26 -10.15 -9.65
C ARG A 129 16.19 -10.39 -8.47
N ASP A 130 15.98 -9.66 -7.38
CA ASP A 130 16.80 -9.74 -6.18
C ASP A 130 16.34 -10.88 -5.24
N HIS A 131 15.41 -11.73 -5.70
CA HIS A 131 14.88 -12.90 -5.01
C HIS A 131 14.28 -12.60 -3.62
N ILE A 132 13.68 -11.42 -3.45
CA ILE A 132 13.03 -11.01 -2.18
C ILE A 132 11.76 -11.84 -1.92
N PHE A 133 10.99 -12.13 -2.97
CA PHE A 133 9.86 -13.04 -2.97
C PHE A 133 9.82 -13.70 -4.35
N THR A 134 9.55 -15.00 -4.45
CA THR A 134 9.88 -15.69 -5.71
C THR A 134 8.93 -16.80 -6.19
N ASN A 135 8.04 -17.39 -5.38
CA ASN A 135 7.60 -18.75 -5.75
C ASN A 135 6.12 -18.96 -6.08
N SER A 136 5.22 -18.01 -5.79
CA SER A 136 3.77 -18.23 -6.00
C SER A 136 3.06 -17.05 -6.66
N LEU A 137 3.79 -16.21 -7.39
CA LEU A 137 3.22 -15.03 -8.04
C LEU A 137 2.52 -15.41 -9.36
N HIS A 138 1.20 -15.29 -9.40
CA HIS A 138 0.35 -15.48 -10.56
C HIS A 138 0.07 -14.13 -11.23
N TRP A 139 0.54 -13.95 -12.48
CA TRP A 139 0.22 -12.75 -13.26
C TRP A 139 -1.19 -12.85 -13.83
N LEU A 140 -1.99 -11.82 -13.57
CA LEU A 140 -3.38 -11.71 -14.03
C LEU A 140 -3.45 -10.94 -15.36
N ASP A 141 -2.57 -9.96 -15.53
CA ASP A 141 -2.33 -9.21 -16.76
C ASP A 141 -0.94 -8.53 -16.70
N GLU A 142 -0.68 -7.56 -17.58
CA GLU A 142 0.60 -6.82 -17.61
C GLU A 142 0.86 -5.90 -16.40
N GLU A 143 -0.14 -5.71 -15.54
CA GLU A 143 -0.18 -4.70 -14.48
C GLU A 143 -0.43 -5.26 -13.09
N PHE A 144 -1.11 -6.40 -13.00
CA PHE A 144 -1.50 -7.05 -11.76
C PHE A 144 -0.96 -8.47 -11.64
N ALA A 145 -0.51 -8.80 -10.44
CA ALA A 145 -0.14 -10.16 -10.08
C ALA A 145 -0.46 -10.41 -8.60
N ILE A 146 -0.72 -11.66 -8.23
CA ILE A 146 -1.09 -12.06 -6.87
C ILE A 146 -0.30 -13.30 -6.45
N ASP A 147 0.16 -13.30 -5.20
CA ASP A 147 0.62 -14.46 -4.48
C ASP A 147 -0.34 -14.66 -3.29
N PRO A 148 -1.33 -15.57 -3.41
CA PRO A 148 -2.35 -15.77 -2.39
C PRO A 148 -1.79 -16.42 -1.12
N VAL A 149 -0.67 -17.14 -1.21
CA VAL A 149 -0.04 -17.80 -0.06
C VAL A 149 0.56 -16.76 0.87
N ASN A 150 1.28 -15.79 0.31
CA ASN A 150 1.89 -14.69 1.06
C ASN A 150 0.98 -13.47 1.20
N LYS A 151 -0.27 -13.54 0.72
CA LYS A 151 -1.22 -12.41 0.65
C LYS A 151 -0.55 -11.15 0.07
N LEU A 152 0.16 -11.34 -1.04
CA LEU A 152 0.95 -10.32 -1.71
C LEU A 152 0.32 -9.99 -3.07
N LEU A 153 0.15 -8.72 -3.35
CA LEU A 153 -0.35 -8.21 -4.63
C LEU A 153 0.66 -7.26 -5.26
N ILE A 154 0.69 -7.25 -6.58
CA ILE A 154 1.42 -6.26 -7.38
C ILE A 154 0.37 -5.46 -8.14
N CYS A 155 0.53 -4.14 -8.15
CA CYS A 155 -0.35 -3.25 -8.90
C CYS A 155 0.45 -2.09 -9.54
N PRO A 156 -0.19 -1.30 -10.43
CA PRO A 156 0.37 -0.05 -10.89
C PRO A 156 0.74 0.92 -9.75
N TYR A 157 1.67 1.83 -10.02
CA TYR A 157 2.09 2.81 -9.02
C TYR A 157 0.91 3.72 -8.60
N LEU A 158 0.97 4.27 -7.39
CA LEU A 158 -0.03 5.19 -6.81
C LEU A 158 -0.03 6.57 -7.50
N ASP A 159 -0.35 6.58 -8.80
CA ASP A 159 -0.55 7.74 -9.66
C ASP A 159 -1.85 7.50 -10.43
N TYR A 160 -2.78 8.45 -10.45
CA TYR A 160 -4.08 8.29 -11.11
C TYR A 160 -3.99 8.01 -12.63
N ARG A 161 -2.83 8.29 -13.24
CA ARG A 161 -2.53 7.92 -14.64
C ARG A 161 -2.20 6.44 -14.80
N GLN A 162 -1.73 5.79 -13.74
CA GLN A 162 -1.31 4.39 -13.71
C GLN A 162 -2.37 3.52 -13.02
N LEU A 163 -2.81 3.92 -11.81
CA LEU A 163 -3.86 3.30 -11.02
C LEU A 163 -5.12 4.19 -11.07
N SER A 164 -5.87 4.08 -12.17
CA SER A 164 -7.17 4.75 -12.37
C SER A 164 -8.25 4.15 -11.46
N ASN A 165 -9.43 4.79 -11.38
CA ASN A 165 -10.53 4.26 -10.57
C ASN A 165 -10.90 2.81 -10.94
N ILE A 166 -10.97 2.47 -12.23
CA ILE A 166 -11.24 1.10 -12.69
C ILE A 166 -10.20 0.11 -12.14
N LYS A 167 -8.93 0.51 -12.10
CA LYS A 167 -7.85 -0.32 -11.58
C LYS A 167 -7.82 -0.37 -10.05
N ILE A 168 -8.29 0.67 -9.37
CA ILE A 168 -8.55 0.64 -7.92
C ILE A 168 -9.64 -0.39 -7.64
N SER A 169 -10.77 -0.37 -8.35
CA SER A 169 -11.85 -1.34 -8.16
C SER A 169 -11.35 -2.78 -8.41
N LYS A 170 -10.53 -2.99 -9.44
CA LYS A 170 -9.86 -4.28 -9.68
C LYS A 170 -8.95 -4.69 -8.51
N LEU A 171 -8.14 -3.77 -7.98
CA LEU A 171 -7.27 -4.05 -6.82
C LEU A 171 -8.09 -4.47 -5.59
N VAL A 172 -9.20 -3.78 -5.34
CA VAL A 172 -10.12 -4.08 -4.23
C VAL A 172 -10.78 -5.44 -4.42
N GLU A 173 -11.22 -5.76 -5.63
CA GLU A 173 -11.77 -7.08 -5.96
C GLU A 173 -10.77 -8.19 -5.64
N LEU A 174 -9.50 -8.02 -6.04
CA LEU A 174 -8.44 -9.00 -5.75
C LEU A 174 -8.14 -9.18 -4.26
N LEU A 175 -8.25 -8.11 -3.46
CA LEU A 175 -8.07 -8.18 -2.01
C LEU A 175 -9.24 -8.91 -1.33
N ASN A 176 -10.46 -8.61 -1.76
CA ASN A 176 -11.67 -9.21 -1.19
C ASN A 176 -11.85 -10.68 -1.58
N THR A 177 -11.38 -11.07 -2.77
CA THR A 177 -11.56 -12.41 -3.33
C THR A 177 -10.44 -13.38 -3.01
N GLY A 178 -9.42 -12.99 -2.24
CA GLY A 178 -8.09 -13.62 -2.19
C GLY A 178 -7.97 -15.10 -1.75
N LEU A 179 -8.64 -16.06 -2.43
CA LEU A 179 -8.63 -17.55 -2.46
C LEU A 179 -10.10 -18.05 -2.70
N PRO A 180 -10.46 -19.13 -3.45
CA PRO A 180 -9.77 -20.02 -4.40
C PRO A 180 -10.41 -20.11 -5.82
N ASP A 181 -11.38 -19.27 -6.19
CA ASP A 181 -12.19 -19.47 -7.42
C ASP A 181 -11.49 -19.08 -8.75
N LEU A 182 -10.23 -18.61 -8.69
CA LEU A 182 -9.47 -18.16 -9.85
C LEU A 182 -8.42 -19.16 -10.37
N LEU A 183 -8.31 -20.34 -9.76
CA LEU A 183 -7.53 -21.45 -10.31
C LEU A 183 -8.51 -22.46 -10.90
N PRO A 184 -8.56 -22.68 -12.23
CA PRO A 184 -9.29 -23.82 -12.75
C PRO A 184 -8.69 -25.08 -12.13
N ASP A 185 -9.54 -25.98 -11.64
CA ASP A 185 -9.14 -27.29 -11.13
C ASP A 185 -8.13 -27.90 -12.09
N ALA A 186 -6.92 -28.15 -11.60
CA ALA A 186 -5.93 -28.91 -12.34
C ALA A 186 -6.43 -30.36 -12.44
N SER A 187 -7.18 -30.64 -13.50
CA SER A 187 -7.54 -31.98 -13.97
C SER A 187 -6.39 -32.65 -14.70
#